data_AF-A0A8S1JNV9-F1
#
_entry.id   AF-A0A8S1JNV9-F1
#
_cell.length_a   1.000
_cell.length_b   1.000
_cell.length_c   1.000
_cell.angle_alpha   90.00
_cell.angle_beta   90.00
_cell.angle_gamma   90.00
#
_symmetry.space_group_name_H-M   'P 1'
#
loop_
_entity.id
_entity.type
_entity.pdbx_description
1 polymer ?
#
loop_
_entity_poly.entity_id
_entity_poly.type
_entity_poly.pdbx_seq_one_letter_code
_entity_poly.pdbx_strand_id
1 'polypeptide(L)'
;MIAFIESQQIEVVQELFRFCSCLQKLHRSLIIIMNNDNNNNPNNNNNNNNNQNNFLSPFPHPLLDLEQFLEFGSSFQFNQFLNFYPIGEQQQRQFFRMNAFTSRSSNQDEEFMLYIQNQSRREPSSPRQKNSNLDKYMQKRAIPIHNEELNKNEPYIKVTVLRNINYPNTIHSNEYFINQQGLVGSHKNADSEDILIGRSHRTEIIPNDIMLPEDRIISRIHCKLVCKNYFRKEQKIKLIYILAIQNIRTSSNFPLPKRAMQIISQFLEYPRHAYVQDLGSLCGTHFKIQKNEPNIMKYDQKYSIGSDTHFNVLFCESYKEKGIEIDDQFYRLLRKISRLKQLKHEIHFSGQSFLERFQKIQTQEDDIEELKIKTEDYKEIYNKLKEYKISIISIKFNGSGIDTGKNYNLFIHPENQDSIEFQIGRGQENHVKINSNTISRKQSRFKYSKSLKSWIIFDGSKERDSANGTWVSLSTIEQAEKKQESDLIVLKNNAEIKISEFILKIEMFQGKKQNKINKQLLNELKSE
;
A
#
# COMPACT_ATOMS: atom_id res chain seq x y z
N MET A 1 -0.29 -14.22 29.74
CA MET A 1 -0.19 -12.93 30.45
C MET A 1 1.24 -12.40 30.42
N ILE A 2 2.25 -13.16 30.88
CA ILE A 2 3.68 -12.78 30.81
C ILE A 2 4.13 -12.51 29.35
N ALA A 3 3.87 -13.43 28.41
CA ALA A 3 4.17 -13.22 26.99
C ALA A 3 3.45 -12.00 26.36
N PHE A 4 2.30 -11.60 26.89
CA PHE A 4 1.58 -10.41 26.44
C PHE A 4 2.22 -9.13 26.99
N ILE A 5 2.65 -9.14 28.25
CA ILE A 5 3.40 -8.05 28.87
C ILE A 5 4.75 -7.86 28.16
N GLU A 6 5.46 -8.95 27.86
CA GLU A 6 6.71 -8.93 27.08
C GLU A 6 6.48 -8.36 25.67
N SER A 7 5.39 -8.74 24.99
CA SER A 7 5.06 -8.18 23.66
C SER A 7 4.80 -6.67 23.68
N GLN A 8 4.15 -6.17 24.73
CA GLN A 8 3.86 -4.74 24.92
C GLN A 8 5.13 -3.96 25.27
N GLN A 9 6.03 -4.54 26.08
CA GLN A 9 7.34 -3.95 26.38
C GLN A 9 8.21 -3.84 25.12
N ILE A 10 8.20 -4.87 24.26
CA ILE A 10 8.93 -4.83 22.98
C ILE A 10 8.38 -3.74 22.06
N GLU A 11 7.06 -3.57 21.96
CA GLU A 11 6.44 -2.51 21.15
C GLU A 11 6.83 -1.12 21.66
N VAL A 12 6.78 -0.90 22.98
CA VAL A 12 7.19 0.36 23.61
C VAL A 12 8.67 0.68 23.33
N VAL A 13 9.55 -0.30 23.48
CA VAL A 13 10.99 -0.14 23.21
C VAL A 13 11.22 0.17 21.73
N GLN A 14 10.57 -0.54 20.80
CA GLN A 14 10.66 -0.28 19.36
C GLN A 14 10.17 1.14 19.01
N GLU A 15 9.08 1.60 19.63
CA GLU A 15 8.56 2.95 19.43
C GLU A 15 9.47 4.03 20.01
N LEU A 16 10.16 3.77 21.12
CA LEU A 16 11.18 4.65 21.67
C LEU A 16 12.43 4.71 20.78
N PHE A 17 12.88 3.59 20.24
CA PHE A 17 13.97 3.58 19.25
C PHE A 17 13.59 4.38 18.00
N ARG A 18 12.35 4.24 17.52
CA ARG A 18 11.82 5.08 16.42
C ARG A 18 11.85 6.55 16.80
N PHE A 19 11.39 6.90 18.00
CA PHE A 19 11.39 8.26 18.52
C PHE A 19 12.82 8.85 18.59
N CYS A 20 13.79 8.12 19.15
CA CYS A 20 15.20 8.55 19.20
C CYS A 20 15.80 8.72 17.79
N SER A 21 15.55 7.78 16.87
CA SER A 21 15.99 7.89 15.48
C SER A 21 15.38 9.11 14.78
N CYS A 22 14.11 9.41 15.07
CA CYS A 22 13.42 10.59 14.59
C CYS A 22 14.03 11.89 15.14
N LEU A 23 14.34 11.96 16.43
CA LEU A 23 15.04 13.10 17.04
C LEU A 23 16.42 13.33 16.42
N GLN A 24 17.17 12.25 16.14
CA GLN A 24 18.47 12.35 15.47
C GLN A 24 18.35 12.92 14.04
N LYS A 25 17.33 12.50 13.28
CA LYS A 25 17.05 13.06 11.95
C LYS A 25 16.70 14.55 12.04
N LEU A 26 15.84 14.92 12.99
CA LEU A 26 15.45 16.31 13.24
C LEU A 26 16.67 17.17 13.59
N HIS A 27 17.54 16.69 14.48
CA HIS A 27 18.77 17.36 14.87
C HIS A 27 19.70 17.61 13.67
N ARG A 28 19.91 16.59 12.81
CA ARG A 28 20.71 16.74 11.58
C ARG A 28 20.10 17.76 10.61
N SER A 29 18.78 17.75 10.44
CA SER A 29 18.09 18.74 9.61
C SER A 29 18.24 20.16 10.14
N LEU A 30 18.16 20.35 11.47
CA LEU A 30 18.36 21.66 12.11
C LEU A 30 19.80 22.16 11.93
N ILE A 31 20.82 21.30 12.09
CA ILE A 31 22.22 21.66 11.84
C ILE A 31 22.44 22.10 10.39
N ILE A 32 21.87 21.39 9.41
CA ILE A 32 22.02 21.74 7.99
C ILE A 32 21.38 23.09 7.69
N ILE A 33 20.21 23.38 8.28
CA ILE A 33 19.54 24.68 8.14
C ILE A 33 20.43 25.78 8.70
N MET A 34 20.91 25.64 9.94
CA MET A 34 21.76 26.65 10.59
C MET A 34 23.11 26.87 9.87
N ASN A 35 23.69 25.83 9.24
CA ASN A 35 24.98 25.96 8.55
C ASN A 35 24.88 26.56 7.13
N ASN A 36 23.75 26.39 6.43
CA ASN A 36 23.57 26.97 5.09
C ASN A 36 23.36 28.49 5.14
N ASP A 37 22.93 29.04 6.27
CA ASP A 37 22.70 30.48 6.43
C ASP A 37 24.01 31.26 6.67
N ASN A 38 25.05 30.62 7.22
CA ASN A 38 26.38 31.25 7.38
C ASN A 38 27.15 31.45 6.07
N ASN A 39 26.73 30.82 4.96
CA ASN A 39 27.39 30.93 3.66
C ASN A 39 26.72 31.93 2.70
N ASN A 40 25.61 32.55 3.08
CA ASN A 40 24.91 33.55 2.24
C ASN A 40 25.07 34.95 2.82
N ASN A 41 26.30 35.45 2.86
CA ASN A 41 26.56 36.86 3.08
C ASN A 41 26.87 37.52 1.73
N PRO A 42 25.97 38.34 1.14
CA PRO A 42 26.25 39.02 -0.10
C PRO A 42 26.92 40.36 0.22
N ASN A 43 28.23 40.46 0.06
CA ASN A 43 28.90 41.75 -0.03
C ASN A 43 30.04 41.77 -1.07
N ASN A 44 29.72 42.44 -2.18
CA ASN A 44 30.53 43.26 -3.09
C ASN A 44 31.72 42.71 -3.91
N ASN A 45 31.50 42.71 -5.24
CA ASN A 45 32.27 43.37 -6.31
C ASN A 45 33.71 43.84 -5.98
N ASN A 46 34.75 43.31 -6.64
CA ASN A 46 35.24 43.71 -7.99
C ASN A 46 36.65 43.16 -8.30
N ASN A 47 36.85 42.83 -9.58
CA ASN A 47 38.10 42.80 -10.38
C ASN A 47 39.18 41.70 -10.21
N ASN A 48 39.20 40.85 -11.24
CA ASN A 48 40.31 40.43 -12.12
C ASN A 48 41.67 39.95 -11.60
N ASN A 49 41.96 38.73 -12.08
CA ASN A 49 43.20 38.18 -12.64
C ASN A 49 44.11 37.27 -11.79
N ASN A 50 44.34 36.12 -12.43
CA ASN A 50 45.50 35.23 -12.45
C ASN A 50 45.57 34.02 -11.51
N ASN A 51 45.70 32.87 -12.18
CA ASN A 51 46.32 31.60 -11.80
C ASN A 51 47.21 31.65 -10.56
N GLN A 52 47.00 30.73 -9.63
CA GLN A 52 48.01 29.75 -9.23
C GLN A 52 47.45 28.68 -8.30
N ASN A 53 47.86 27.43 -8.57
CA ASN A 53 47.82 26.32 -7.64
C ASN A 53 48.55 26.69 -6.35
N ASN A 54 47.96 26.40 -5.18
CA ASN A 54 48.73 25.85 -4.06
C ASN A 54 47.83 25.24 -2.97
N PHE A 55 48.31 24.09 -2.49
CA PHE A 55 47.89 23.35 -1.32
C PHE A 55 47.81 24.24 -0.07
N LEU A 56 46.74 24.08 0.72
CA LEU A 56 46.73 24.40 2.14
C LEU A 56 45.83 23.42 2.90
N SER A 57 46.40 22.91 3.98
CA SER A 57 45.95 21.89 4.93
C SER A 57 44.65 22.20 5.67
N PRO A 58 43.93 21.18 6.18
CA PRO A 58 42.80 21.38 7.09
C PRO A 58 43.30 21.59 8.53
N PHE A 59 42.88 22.69 9.17
CA PHE A 59 42.85 22.80 10.63
C PHE A 59 41.56 22.14 11.18
N PRO A 60 41.57 21.64 12.43
CA PRO A 60 40.59 20.71 12.94
C PRO A 60 39.35 21.44 13.46
N HIS A 61 38.17 20.98 13.05
CA HIS A 61 36.92 21.32 13.73
C HIS A 61 36.66 20.34 14.88
N PRO A 62 36.10 20.80 16.01
CA PRO A 62 35.82 19.95 17.15
C PRO A 62 34.60 19.08 16.83
N LEU A 63 34.84 17.78 16.67
CA LEU A 63 33.81 16.77 16.79
C LEU A 63 33.30 16.81 18.24
N LEU A 64 32.08 17.31 18.42
CA LEU A 64 31.30 16.96 19.61
C LEU A 64 31.07 15.46 19.56
N ASP A 65 31.60 14.78 20.56
CA ASP A 65 31.78 13.34 20.62
C ASP A 65 30.42 12.62 20.58
N LEU A 66 30.28 11.69 19.64
CA LEU A 66 29.08 10.89 19.43
C LEU A 66 28.77 10.01 20.68
N GLU A 67 29.79 9.78 21.52
CA GLU A 67 29.69 9.03 22.78
C GLU A 67 28.84 9.76 23.83
N GLN A 68 28.87 11.09 23.92
CA GLN A 68 28.09 11.84 24.93
C GLN A 68 26.58 11.78 24.67
N PHE A 69 26.16 11.63 23.41
CA PHE A 69 24.74 11.48 23.06
C PHE A 69 24.23 10.04 23.29
N LEU A 70 25.12 9.05 23.20
CA LEU A 70 24.83 7.66 23.57
C LEU A 70 24.80 7.48 25.11
N GLU A 71 25.57 8.26 25.86
CA GLU A 71 25.43 8.38 27.33
C GLU A 71 24.09 9.01 27.75
N PHE A 72 23.52 9.90 26.93
CA PHE A 72 22.16 10.42 27.15
C PHE A 72 21.07 9.34 26.99
N GLY A 73 21.31 8.33 26.15
CA GLY A 73 20.42 7.18 25.99
C GLY A 73 20.52 6.16 27.13
N SER A 74 21.69 6.04 27.78
CA SER A 74 21.92 5.13 28.91
C SER A 74 21.59 5.74 30.27
N SER A 75 21.56 7.07 30.39
CA SER A 75 21.10 7.81 31.57
C SER A 75 19.58 8.06 31.61
N PHE A 76 18.85 7.71 30.54
CA PHE A 76 17.39 7.66 30.57
C PHE A 76 16.97 6.56 31.54
N GLN A 77 16.72 6.91 32.81
CA GLN A 77 16.32 5.97 33.86
C GLN A 77 14.93 5.40 33.54
N PHE A 78 14.90 4.39 32.68
CA PHE A 78 13.69 3.67 32.26
C PHE A 78 12.93 3.08 33.46
N ASN A 79 13.65 2.75 34.53
CA ASN A 79 13.08 2.29 35.80
C ASN A 79 12.25 3.38 36.53
N GLN A 80 12.55 4.68 36.37
CA GLN A 80 11.69 5.73 36.89
C GLN A 80 10.42 5.90 36.05
N PHE A 81 10.49 5.71 34.74
CA PHE A 81 9.34 5.81 33.84
C PHE A 81 8.28 4.71 34.11
N LEU A 82 8.70 3.50 34.51
CA LEU A 82 7.80 2.42 34.93
C LEU A 82 7.18 2.65 36.32
N ASN A 83 7.88 3.35 37.22
CA ASN A 83 7.40 3.63 38.58
C ASN A 83 6.32 4.74 38.65
N PHE A 84 6.12 5.51 37.58
CA PHE A 84 5.06 6.54 37.49
C PHE A 84 3.69 6.01 37.01
N TYR A 85 3.54 4.70 36.84
CA TYR A 85 2.27 4.07 36.47
C TYR A 85 1.60 3.35 37.67
N PRO A 86 0.87 4.04 38.57
CA PRO A 86 -0.18 3.38 39.31
C PRO A 86 -1.38 3.26 38.36
N ILE A 87 -1.41 2.20 37.55
CA ILE A 87 -2.63 1.87 36.79
C ILE A 87 -3.66 1.41 37.81
N GLY A 88 -4.53 2.32 38.24
CA GLY A 88 -5.66 1.99 39.10
C GLY A 88 -6.55 0.94 38.44
N GLU A 89 -6.95 -0.09 39.20
CA GLU A 89 -7.72 -1.26 38.76
C GLU A 89 -8.99 -0.94 37.95
N GLN A 90 -9.52 0.28 38.04
CA GLN A 90 -10.74 0.68 37.33
C GLN A 90 -10.54 0.95 35.82
N GLN A 91 -9.36 1.40 35.37
CA GLN A 91 -9.10 1.59 33.93
C GLN A 91 -8.80 0.27 33.20
N GLN A 92 -8.27 -0.73 33.92
CA GLN A 92 -8.10 -2.08 33.39
C GLN A 92 -9.46 -2.72 33.03
N ARG A 93 -10.50 -2.55 33.84
CA ARG A 93 -11.82 -3.18 33.58
C ARG A 93 -12.55 -2.65 32.34
N GLN A 94 -12.30 -1.41 31.92
CA GLN A 94 -12.88 -0.89 30.68
C GLN A 94 -12.13 -1.35 29.43
N PHE A 95 -10.82 -1.60 29.51
CA PHE A 95 -10.02 -2.12 28.40
C PHE A 95 -10.26 -3.62 28.14
N PHE A 96 -10.54 -4.42 29.18
CA PHE A 96 -10.73 -5.88 29.06
C PHE A 96 -12.06 -6.33 28.45
N ARG A 97 -13.07 -5.44 28.32
CA ARG A 97 -14.37 -5.82 27.73
C ARG A 97 -14.39 -5.83 26.20
N MET A 98 -13.33 -5.36 25.52
CA MET A 98 -13.37 -5.14 24.07
C MET A 98 -12.61 -6.16 23.22
N ASN A 99 -11.89 -7.13 23.80
CA ASN A 99 -10.99 -8.04 23.06
C ASN A 99 -11.22 -9.54 23.28
N ALA A 100 -12.43 -9.95 23.67
CA ALA A 100 -12.78 -11.37 23.84
C ALA A 100 -13.63 -11.91 22.68
N PHE A 101 -13.16 -11.80 21.43
CA PHE A 101 -13.74 -12.54 20.29
C PHE A 101 -12.75 -12.62 19.13
N THR A 102 -11.79 -13.55 19.18
CA THR A 102 -11.16 -14.18 18.00
C THR A 102 -10.23 -15.32 18.41
N SER A 103 -10.81 -16.49 18.67
CA SER A 103 -10.08 -17.75 18.57
C SER A 103 -11.08 -18.90 18.41
N ARG A 104 -11.53 -19.17 17.18
CA ARG A 104 -12.10 -20.46 16.81
C ARG A 104 -11.68 -20.88 15.40
N SER A 105 -11.45 -22.18 15.35
CA SER A 105 -10.71 -23.01 14.41
C SER A 105 -11.40 -23.27 13.08
N SER A 106 -10.54 -23.44 12.08
CA SER A 106 -10.58 -24.37 10.94
C SER A 106 -11.69 -25.43 10.95
N ASN A 107 -12.48 -25.45 9.88
CA ASN A 107 -12.93 -26.64 9.11
C ASN A 107 -14.12 -26.26 8.21
N GLN A 108 -13.89 -25.54 7.11
CA GLN A 108 -14.84 -25.42 6.00
C GLN A 108 -14.03 -25.02 4.76
N ASP A 109 -13.70 -25.95 3.86
CA ASP A 109 -13.17 -25.63 2.51
C ASP A 109 -13.12 -26.87 1.58
N GLU A 110 -14.19 -27.68 1.56
CA GLU A 110 -14.30 -28.84 0.64
C GLU A 110 -15.15 -28.55 -0.63
N GLU A 111 -15.79 -27.38 -0.76
CA GLU A 111 -16.83 -27.16 -1.79
C GLU A 111 -16.39 -26.32 -3.01
N PHE A 112 -15.11 -25.96 -3.13
CA PHE A 112 -14.69 -24.87 -4.02
C PHE A 112 -14.36 -25.26 -5.47
N MET A 113 -14.07 -26.54 -5.78
CA MET A 113 -13.48 -26.90 -7.09
C MET A 113 -14.45 -27.51 -8.12
N LEU A 114 -15.69 -27.82 -7.74
CA LEU A 114 -16.70 -28.39 -8.67
C LEU A 114 -17.57 -27.33 -9.36
N TYR A 115 -17.46 -26.05 -8.98
CA TYR A 115 -18.38 -25.00 -9.44
C TYR A 115 -17.89 -24.21 -10.68
N ILE A 116 -16.59 -24.23 -10.99
CA ILE A 116 -16.03 -23.38 -12.05
C ILE A 116 -16.33 -23.88 -13.48
N GLN A 117 -16.76 -25.13 -13.66
CA GLN A 117 -17.00 -25.71 -14.99
C GLN A 117 -18.47 -25.72 -15.45
N ASN A 118 -19.42 -25.26 -14.62
CA ASN A 118 -20.87 -25.33 -14.91
C ASN A 118 -21.60 -23.98 -15.07
N GLN A 119 -20.89 -22.88 -15.40
CA GLN A 119 -21.49 -21.54 -15.50
C GLN A 119 -22.47 -21.28 -16.67
N SER A 120 -22.96 -22.31 -17.37
CA SER A 120 -23.95 -22.14 -18.45
C SER A 120 -25.35 -22.65 -18.14
N ARG A 121 -25.62 -23.19 -16.93
CA ARG A 121 -26.99 -23.55 -16.51
C ARG A 121 -27.21 -23.23 -15.03
N ARG A 122 -27.78 -22.05 -14.75
CA ARG A 122 -28.21 -21.66 -13.40
C ARG A 122 -29.52 -22.35 -13.07
N GLU A 123 -29.46 -23.40 -12.25
CA GLU A 123 -30.62 -23.78 -11.46
C GLU A 123 -30.82 -22.78 -10.30
N PRO A 124 -32.07 -22.49 -9.92
CA PRO A 124 -32.39 -21.55 -8.85
C PRO A 124 -32.33 -22.26 -7.50
N SER A 125 -31.17 -22.30 -6.84
CA SER A 125 -31.07 -22.88 -5.49
C SER A 125 -30.50 -21.91 -4.44
N SER A 126 -31.21 -21.91 -3.31
CA SER A 126 -30.94 -21.30 -2.00
C SER A 126 -31.37 -19.83 -1.77
N PRO A 127 -31.88 -19.50 -0.56
CA PRO A 127 -32.36 -18.17 -0.23
C PRO A 127 -31.16 -17.23 -0.21
N ARG A 128 -31.23 -16.16 -1.02
CA ARG A 128 -30.32 -15.01 -0.98
C ARG A 128 -30.01 -14.66 0.47
N GLN A 129 -28.84 -15.05 0.98
CA GLN A 129 -28.22 -14.35 2.09
C GLN A 129 -28.05 -12.92 1.59
N LYS A 130 -29.00 -12.06 1.97
CA LYS A 130 -28.97 -10.64 1.65
C LYS A 130 -27.65 -10.13 2.19
N ASN A 131 -26.88 -9.42 1.36
CA ASN A 131 -25.70 -8.69 1.77
C ASN A 131 -26.10 -7.68 2.86
N SER A 132 -26.15 -8.13 4.12
CA SER A 132 -26.60 -7.36 5.29
C SER A 132 -25.79 -6.09 5.50
N ASN A 133 -24.59 -6.03 4.92
CA ASN A 133 -23.67 -4.92 5.09
C ASN A 133 -24.03 -3.67 4.27
N LEU A 134 -24.86 -3.77 3.22
CA LEU A 134 -25.25 -2.60 2.44
C LEU A 134 -26.46 -1.85 3.03
N ASP A 135 -27.29 -2.52 3.82
CA ASP A 135 -28.49 -1.92 4.42
C ASP A 135 -28.14 -0.76 5.36
N LYS A 136 -26.95 -0.78 5.98
CA LYS A 136 -26.45 0.32 6.81
C LYS A 136 -26.29 1.64 6.05
N TYR A 137 -26.07 1.58 4.72
CA TYR A 137 -25.95 2.76 3.87
C TYR A 137 -27.28 3.24 3.30
N MET A 138 -28.37 2.52 3.56
CA MET A 138 -29.71 2.83 3.06
C MET A 138 -30.61 3.45 4.14
N GLN A 139 -30.04 3.90 5.26
CA GLN A 139 -30.80 4.57 6.31
C GLN A 139 -30.99 6.04 5.95
N LYS A 140 -32.24 6.51 5.92
CA LYS A 140 -32.56 7.91 5.63
C LYS A 140 -32.08 8.80 6.78
N ARG A 141 -31.38 9.86 6.44
CA ARG A 141 -30.88 10.83 7.41
C ARG A 141 -32.01 11.70 7.96
N ALA A 142 -31.92 12.03 9.25
CA ALA A 142 -32.86 12.94 9.89
C ALA A 142 -32.59 14.43 9.58
N ILE A 143 -31.32 14.81 9.39
CA ILE A 143 -30.87 16.19 9.22
C ILE A 143 -30.26 16.36 7.82
N PRO A 144 -30.74 17.29 6.97
CA PRO A 144 -30.16 17.50 5.64
C PRO A 144 -28.69 17.96 5.69
N ILE A 145 -27.92 17.63 4.66
CA ILE A 145 -26.55 18.14 4.49
C ILE A 145 -26.63 19.56 3.98
N HIS A 146 -26.06 20.52 4.71
CA HIS A 146 -25.91 21.90 4.26
C HIS A 146 -24.43 22.17 3.96
N ASN A 147 -24.02 21.98 2.70
CA ASN A 147 -22.65 22.20 2.24
C ASN A 147 -22.66 22.66 0.78
N GLU A 148 -23.04 23.92 0.54
CA GLU A 148 -23.29 24.43 -0.82
C GLU A 148 -22.05 25.04 -1.49
N GLU A 149 -21.13 25.60 -0.71
CA GLU A 149 -20.00 26.37 -1.25
C GLU A 149 -18.63 25.86 -0.78
N LEU A 150 -17.67 25.85 -1.71
CA LEU A 150 -16.29 25.47 -1.42
C LEU A 150 -15.48 26.65 -0.88
N ASN A 151 -15.03 26.55 0.37
CA ASN A 151 -14.03 27.46 0.92
C ASN A 151 -12.60 27.03 0.53
N LYS A 152 -12.05 27.63 -0.54
CA LYS A 152 -10.68 27.35 -1.04
C LYS A 152 -9.54 27.73 -0.08
N ASN A 153 -9.85 28.40 1.04
CA ASN A 153 -8.84 28.73 2.05
C ASN A 153 -8.55 27.58 3.03
N GLU A 154 -9.45 26.60 3.10
CA GLU A 154 -9.35 25.40 3.93
C GLU A 154 -8.86 24.20 3.12
N PRO A 155 -8.39 23.12 3.77
CA PRO A 155 -8.08 21.88 3.06
C PRO A 155 -9.32 21.32 2.36
N TYR A 156 -9.13 20.82 1.14
CA TYR A 156 -10.19 20.16 0.36
C TYR A 156 -9.59 19.06 -0.52
N ILE A 157 -10.43 18.13 -0.97
CA ILE A 157 -10.09 17.09 -1.95
C ILE A 157 -10.93 17.36 -3.20
N LYS A 158 -10.27 17.41 -4.36
CA LYS A 158 -10.93 17.46 -5.66
C LYS A 158 -10.93 16.06 -6.27
N VAL A 159 -12.09 15.63 -6.74
CA VAL A 159 -12.27 14.36 -7.47
C VAL A 159 -12.73 14.69 -8.88
N THR A 160 -11.92 14.37 -9.88
CA THR A 160 -12.28 14.52 -11.29
C THR A 160 -12.64 13.14 -11.85
N VAL A 161 -13.87 13.00 -12.34
CA VAL A 161 -14.34 11.78 -13.01
C VAL A 161 -14.05 11.89 -14.49
N LEU A 162 -13.20 10.99 -14.98
CA LEU A 162 -12.81 10.86 -16.37
C LEU A 162 -13.40 9.56 -16.93
N ARG A 163 -13.86 9.59 -18.17
CA ARG A 163 -14.15 8.36 -18.94
C ARG A 163 -12.91 7.97 -19.73
N ASN A 164 -12.57 6.69 -19.77
CA ASN A 164 -11.40 6.24 -20.52
C ASN A 164 -11.51 6.67 -22.01
N ILE A 165 -10.44 7.27 -22.52
CA ILE A 165 -10.38 8.24 -23.64
C ILE A 165 -10.69 7.62 -25.03
N ASN A 166 -10.97 6.32 -25.10
CA ASN A 166 -11.31 5.66 -26.36
C ASN A 166 -12.66 6.12 -26.98
N TYR A 167 -13.40 7.01 -26.30
CA TYR A 167 -14.59 7.65 -26.85
C TYR A 167 -14.33 9.15 -27.12
N PRO A 168 -14.01 9.54 -28.37
CA PRO A 168 -13.54 10.89 -28.73
C PRO A 168 -14.56 12.03 -28.51
N ASN A 169 -15.79 11.75 -28.07
CA ASN A 169 -16.88 12.73 -28.01
C ASN A 169 -17.40 13.04 -26.61
N THR A 170 -16.76 12.59 -25.53
CA THR A 170 -17.19 12.91 -24.14
C THR A 170 -16.14 13.74 -23.41
N ILE A 171 -16.11 15.04 -23.66
CA ILE A 171 -15.22 16.02 -22.99
C ILE A 171 -15.78 16.42 -21.60
N HIS A 172 -16.93 15.90 -21.17
CA HIS A 172 -17.51 16.24 -19.88
C HIS A 172 -16.81 15.47 -18.76
N SER A 173 -15.74 16.06 -18.21
CA SER A 173 -15.21 15.67 -16.91
C SER A 173 -16.04 16.31 -15.81
N ASN A 174 -16.64 15.51 -14.94
CA ASN A 174 -17.34 16.02 -13.76
C ASN A 174 -16.34 16.21 -12.63
N GLU A 175 -16.36 17.38 -12.00
CA GLU A 175 -15.50 17.71 -10.86
C GLU A 175 -16.33 17.79 -9.58
N TYR A 176 -15.81 17.19 -8.52
CA TYR A 176 -16.43 17.12 -7.21
C TYR A 176 -15.45 17.62 -6.16
N PHE A 177 -15.94 18.35 -5.16
CA PHE A 177 -15.12 18.94 -4.11
C PHE A 177 -15.58 18.47 -2.74
N ILE A 178 -14.66 17.88 -1.97
CA ILE A 178 -14.92 17.35 -0.64
C ILE A 178 -14.17 18.22 0.37
N ASN A 179 -14.86 18.68 1.42
CA ASN A 179 -14.30 19.43 2.54
C ASN A 179 -14.60 18.72 3.87
N GLN A 180 -14.39 19.39 5.01
CA GLN A 180 -14.64 18.81 6.34
C GLN A 180 -16.12 18.42 6.55
N GLN A 181 -17.05 19.11 5.89
CA GLN A 181 -18.49 18.90 5.98
C GLN A 181 -19.00 17.80 5.02
N GLY A 182 -18.15 17.29 4.13
CA GLY A 182 -18.50 16.26 3.15
C GLY A 182 -18.36 16.75 1.70
N LEU A 183 -19.11 16.15 0.78
CA LEU A 183 -19.15 16.60 -0.61
C LEU A 183 -19.94 17.91 -0.73
N VAL A 184 -19.39 18.91 -1.42
CA VAL A 184 -20.04 20.18 -1.73
C VAL A 184 -21.14 19.94 -2.78
N GLY A 185 -22.35 20.40 -2.49
CA GLY A 185 -23.53 20.21 -3.34
C GLY A 185 -24.05 18.76 -3.39
N SER A 186 -23.77 17.95 -2.36
CA SER A 186 -24.20 16.54 -2.34
C SER A 186 -25.73 16.41 -2.29
N HIS A 187 -26.28 15.54 -3.15
CA HIS A 187 -27.68 15.13 -3.11
C HIS A 187 -27.93 13.91 -2.21
N LYS A 188 -26.89 13.41 -1.51
CA LYS A 188 -27.01 12.28 -0.59
C LYS A 188 -27.99 12.62 0.53
N ASN A 189 -28.97 11.74 0.75
CA ASN A 189 -29.90 11.84 1.88
C ASN A 189 -29.82 10.63 2.84
N ALA A 190 -28.82 9.75 2.64
CA ALA A 190 -28.53 8.66 3.55
C ALA A 190 -27.62 9.10 4.73
N ASP A 191 -27.66 8.34 5.83
CA ASP A 191 -26.99 8.66 7.09
C ASP A 191 -25.47 8.32 7.12
N SER A 192 -24.86 8.04 5.97
CA SER A 192 -23.42 7.77 5.90
C SER A 192 -22.58 9.05 5.94
N GLU A 193 -21.60 9.10 6.84
CA GLU A 193 -20.56 10.15 6.88
C GLU A 193 -19.58 10.04 5.68
N ASP A 194 -19.28 8.82 5.24
CA ASP A 194 -18.32 8.55 4.16
C ASP A 194 -18.86 9.04 2.80
N ILE A 195 -17.94 9.37 1.87
CA ILE A 195 -18.30 9.75 0.50
C ILE A 195 -18.56 8.49 -0.31
N LEU A 196 -19.83 8.22 -0.62
CA LEU A 196 -20.23 7.01 -1.33
C LEU A 196 -20.23 7.23 -2.84
N ILE A 197 -19.68 6.27 -3.58
CA ILE A 197 -19.59 6.29 -5.04
C ILE A 197 -20.33 5.09 -5.59
N GLY A 198 -21.17 5.31 -6.60
CA GLY A 198 -21.93 4.22 -7.23
C GLY A 198 -22.80 4.73 -8.37
N ARG A 199 -23.54 3.83 -9.01
CA ARG A 199 -24.52 4.23 -10.03
C ARG A 199 -25.81 4.75 -9.40
N SER A 200 -26.60 5.47 -10.20
CA SER A 200 -27.93 5.91 -9.81
C SER A 200 -28.83 4.76 -9.32
N HIS A 201 -29.59 5.06 -8.27
CA HIS A 201 -30.60 4.16 -7.71
C HIS A 201 -31.93 4.91 -7.63
N ARG A 202 -32.94 4.42 -8.35
CA ARG A 202 -34.29 5.02 -8.36
C ARG A 202 -35.04 4.63 -7.08
N THR A 203 -34.70 5.26 -5.97
CA THR A 203 -35.41 5.16 -4.68
C THR A 203 -35.52 6.51 -4.02
N GLU A 204 -36.40 6.64 -3.04
CA GLU A 204 -36.50 7.83 -2.20
C GLU A 204 -35.19 8.12 -1.45
N ILE A 205 -34.40 7.08 -1.18
CA ILE A 205 -33.10 7.18 -0.53
C ILE A 205 -32.00 7.20 -1.59
N ILE A 206 -31.19 8.26 -1.57
CA ILE A 206 -30.04 8.51 -2.43
C ILE A 206 -28.79 8.34 -1.56
N PRO A 207 -28.11 7.18 -1.61
CA PRO A 207 -26.96 6.92 -0.78
C PRO A 207 -25.67 7.54 -1.31
N ASN A 208 -25.54 7.70 -2.63
CA ASN A 208 -24.28 8.11 -3.25
C ASN A 208 -24.10 9.63 -3.25
N ASP A 209 -22.88 10.06 -2.96
CA ASP A 209 -22.42 11.44 -3.14
C ASP A 209 -21.99 11.66 -4.60
N ILE A 210 -21.19 10.74 -5.15
CA ILE A 210 -20.72 10.79 -6.55
C ILE A 210 -21.45 9.73 -7.35
N MET A 211 -22.28 10.19 -8.29
CA MET A 211 -23.07 9.33 -9.16
C MET A 211 -22.33 9.06 -10.47
N LEU A 212 -22.07 7.78 -10.73
CA LEU A 212 -21.59 7.29 -12.02
C LEU A 212 -22.78 6.96 -12.94
N PRO A 213 -22.58 6.92 -14.27
CA PRO A 213 -23.62 6.55 -15.23
C PRO A 213 -24.30 5.21 -14.93
N GLU A 214 -25.51 5.00 -15.46
CA GLU A 214 -26.35 3.81 -15.23
C GLU A 214 -25.83 2.52 -15.90
N ASP A 215 -24.55 2.21 -15.76
CA ASP A 215 -23.96 0.93 -16.18
C ASP A 215 -24.24 -0.16 -15.13
N ARG A 216 -24.86 -1.26 -15.56
CA ARG A 216 -25.21 -2.39 -14.68
C ARG A 216 -23.99 -3.07 -14.08
N ILE A 217 -22.82 -2.94 -14.68
CA ILE A 217 -21.58 -3.50 -14.14
C ILE A 217 -21.13 -2.74 -12.88
N ILE A 218 -21.51 -1.47 -12.74
CA ILE A 218 -21.26 -0.64 -11.58
C ILE A 218 -22.30 -0.97 -10.50
N SER A 219 -21.84 -1.26 -9.30
CA SER A 219 -22.72 -1.51 -8.16
C SER A 219 -23.46 -0.25 -7.73
N ARG A 220 -24.66 -0.42 -7.16
CA ARG A 220 -25.50 0.70 -6.69
C ARG A 220 -24.76 1.54 -5.65
N ILE A 221 -24.09 0.89 -4.72
CA ILE A 221 -23.06 1.46 -3.85
C ILE A 221 -21.81 0.63 -4.15
N HIS A 222 -20.77 1.25 -4.71
CA HIS A 222 -19.63 0.55 -5.28
C HIS A 222 -18.42 0.60 -4.34
N CYS A 223 -18.02 1.80 -3.95
CA CYS A 223 -16.92 2.03 -3.04
C CYS A 223 -17.18 3.30 -2.22
N LYS A 224 -16.28 3.58 -1.30
CA LYS A 224 -16.34 4.80 -0.49
C LYS A 224 -14.99 5.44 -0.27
N LEU A 225 -15.01 6.76 -0.07
CA LEU A 225 -13.86 7.53 0.41
C LEU A 225 -14.07 7.91 1.87
N VAL A 226 -13.09 7.57 2.71
CA VAL A 226 -13.09 7.90 4.15
C VAL A 226 -12.16 9.09 4.36
N CYS A 227 -12.74 10.28 4.56
CA CYS A 227 -11.99 11.55 4.58
C CYS A 227 -11.89 12.21 5.96
N LYS A 228 -12.60 11.72 6.98
CA LYS A 228 -12.67 12.32 8.33
C LYS A 228 -11.30 12.60 8.95
N ASN A 229 -10.36 11.66 8.78
CA ASN A 229 -9.01 11.78 9.33
C ASN A 229 -8.12 12.79 8.58
N TYR A 230 -8.40 13.06 7.30
CA TYR A 230 -7.69 14.05 6.49
C TYR A 230 -8.02 15.47 6.93
N PHE A 231 -9.31 15.74 7.20
CA PHE A 231 -9.81 17.07 7.60
C PHE A 231 -9.76 17.34 9.12
N ARG A 232 -9.07 16.50 9.91
CA ARG A 232 -9.00 16.72 11.35
C ARG A 232 -8.36 18.09 11.66
N LYS A 233 -8.96 18.82 12.60
CA LYS A 233 -8.38 20.05 13.15
C LYS A 233 -7.46 19.74 14.33
N GLU A 234 -7.84 18.75 15.12
CA GLU A 234 -7.11 18.32 16.31
C GLU A 234 -5.90 17.47 15.95
N GLN A 235 -4.77 17.80 16.56
CA GLN A 235 -3.57 16.99 16.49
C GLN A 235 -3.77 15.71 17.31
N LYS A 236 -3.49 14.55 16.70
CA LYS A 236 -3.46 13.28 17.43
C LYS A 236 -2.03 12.78 17.50
N ILE A 237 -1.56 12.51 18.70
CA ILE A 237 -0.23 11.98 18.98
C ILE A 237 -0.41 10.76 19.88
N LYS A 238 0.43 9.74 19.71
CA LYS A 238 0.47 8.61 20.66
C LYS A 238 0.78 9.13 22.06
N LEU A 239 0.09 8.59 23.08
CA LEU A 239 0.30 8.97 24.48
C LEU A 239 1.78 8.84 24.88
N ILE A 240 2.46 7.79 24.44
CA ILE A 240 3.88 7.58 24.77
C ILE A 240 4.79 8.71 24.26
N TYR A 241 4.49 9.29 23.10
CA TYR A 241 5.25 10.42 22.58
C TYR A 241 4.94 11.69 23.36
N ILE A 242 3.69 11.92 23.76
CA ILE A 242 3.32 13.06 24.61
C ILE A 242 4.11 12.99 25.93
N LEU A 243 4.11 11.82 26.58
CA LEU A 243 4.87 11.59 27.80
C LEU A 243 6.38 11.75 27.57
N ALA A 244 6.92 11.23 26.47
CA ALA A 244 8.34 11.40 26.14
C ALA A 244 8.70 12.89 25.99
N ILE A 245 7.95 13.67 25.21
CA ILE A 245 8.19 15.11 25.01
C ILE A 245 8.13 15.86 26.33
N GLN A 246 7.16 15.55 27.20
CA GLN A 246 7.02 16.18 28.52
C GLN A 246 8.19 15.88 29.46
N ASN A 247 8.94 14.80 29.21
CA ASN A 247 10.10 14.40 30.01
C ASN A 247 11.44 14.80 29.39
N ILE A 248 11.47 15.30 28.15
CA ILE A 248 12.72 15.85 27.60
C ILE A 248 13.09 17.12 28.36
N ARG A 249 14.35 17.19 28.77
CA ARG A 249 14.96 18.33 29.45
C ARG A 249 16.15 18.83 28.65
N THR A 250 16.42 20.13 28.73
CA THR A 250 17.67 20.72 28.23
C THR A 250 18.84 20.29 29.10
N SER A 251 20.09 20.59 28.68
CA SER A 251 21.28 20.38 29.51
C SER A 251 21.21 21.13 30.86
N SER A 252 20.47 22.24 30.89
CA SER A 252 20.15 23.02 32.09
C SER A 252 18.96 22.48 32.90
N ASN A 253 18.48 21.28 32.59
CA ASN A 253 17.33 20.61 33.23
C ASN A 253 15.99 21.37 33.14
N PHE A 254 15.83 22.26 32.15
CA PHE A 254 14.56 22.94 31.88
C PHE A 254 13.73 22.14 30.88
N PRO A 255 12.38 22.21 30.94
CA PRO A 255 11.54 21.69 29.87
C PRO A 255 11.89 22.32 28.51
N LEU A 256 11.63 21.59 27.43
CA LEU A 256 11.78 22.15 26.09
C LEU A 256 10.92 23.41 25.91
N PRO A 257 11.42 24.43 25.20
CA PRO A 257 10.60 25.58 24.82
C PRO A 257 9.32 25.15 24.10
N LYS A 258 8.21 25.83 24.37
CA LYS A 258 6.89 25.51 23.79
C LYS A 258 6.94 25.36 22.27
N ARG A 259 7.74 26.19 21.58
CA ARG A 259 7.96 26.13 20.12
C ARG A 259 8.60 24.80 19.69
N ALA A 260 9.65 24.35 20.37
CA ALA A 260 10.29 23.06 20.10
C ALA A 260 9.33 21.89 20.36
N MET A 261 8.59 21.94 21.47
CA MET A 261 7.55 20.94 21.76
C MET A 261 6.49 20.87 20.65
N GLN A 262 6.07 22.03 20.11
CA GLN A 262 5.11 22.09 19.00
C GLN A 262 5.68 21.48 17.72
N ILE A 263 6.93 21.78 17.35
CA ILE A 263 7.59 21.21 16.16
C ILE A 263 7.71 19.70 16.30
N ILE A 264 8.18 19.21 17.44
CA ILE A 264 8.30 17.78 17.72
C ILE A 264 6.92 17.12 17.68
N SER A 265 5.92 17.75 18.29
CA SER A 265 4.55 17.26 18.27
C SER A 265 4.00 17.16 16.84
N GLN A 266 4.22 18.16 16.00
CA GLN A 266 3.80 18.15 14.59
C GLN A 266 4.48 17.03 13.80
N PHE A 267 5.76 16.78 14.07
CA PHE A 267 6.49 15.68 13.46
C PHE A 267 5.96 14.30 13.88
N LEU A 268 5.53 14.16 15.13
CA LEU A 268 4.97 12.91 15.69
C LEU A 268 3.45 12.77 15.49
N GLU A 269 2.82 13.75 14.84
CA GLU A 269 1.39 13.71 14.58
C GLU A 269 1.04 12.51 13.71
N TYR A 270 -0.03 11.81 14.06
CA TYR A 270 -0.60 10.77 13.20
C TYR A 270 -0.93 11.37 11.83
N PRO A 271 -0.44 10.76 10.74
CA PRO A 271 -0.58 11.35 9.43
C PRO A 271 -2.06 11.51 9.05
N ARG A 272 -2.36 12.63 8.41
CA ARG A 272 -3.70 12.99 7.96
C ARG A 272 -3.94 12.38 6.59
N HIS A 273 -4.49 11.16 6.60
CA HIS A 273 -4.80 10.41 5.39
C HIS A 273 -6.29 10.39 5.07
N ALA A 274 -6.59 10.36 3.78
CA ALA A 274 -7.87 9.88 3.27
C ALA A 274 -7.68 8.44 2.78
N TYR A 275 -8.76 7.67 2.74
CA TYR A 275 -8.72 6.26 2.36
C TYR A 275 -9.80 5.95 1.32
N VAL A 276 -9.58 4.89 0.55
CA VAL A 276 -10.59 4.26 -0.31
C VAL A 276 -10.83 2.83 0.14
N GLN A 277 -12.07 2.37 0.00
CA GLN A 277 -12.48 1.00 0.32
C GLN A 277 -13.50 0.52 -0.72
N ASP A 278 -13.30 -0.68 -1.28
CA ASP A 278 -14.30 -1.36 -2.09
C ASP A 278 -15.36 -1.97 -1.17
N LEU A 279 -16.63 -1.94 -1.59
CA LEU A 279 -17.76 -2.41 -0.78
C LEU A 279 -18.35 -3.74 -1.28
N GLY A 280 -17.49 -4.64 -1.77
CA GLY A 280 -17.89 -5.92 -2.34
C GLY A 280 -18.52 -5.74 -3.73
N SER A 281 -17.93 -4.85 -4.52
CA SER A 281 -18.50 -4.42 -5.79
C SER A 281 -18.38 -5.49 -6.89
N LEU A 282 -19.31 -5.48 -7.84
CA LEU A 282 -19.39 -6.50 -8.90
C LEU A 282 -18.17 -6.54 -9.83
N CYS A 283 -17.67 -5.38 -10.28
CA CYS A 283 -16.49 -5.32 -11.16
C CYS A 283 -15.19 -4.93 -10.45
N GLY A 284 -15.23 -4.72 -9.13
CA GLY A 284 -14.09 -4.32 -8.33
C GLY A 284 -13.69 -2.86 -8.53
N THR A 285 -13.24 -2.24 -7.43
CA THR A 285 -12.51 -0.97 -7.46
C THR A 285 -11.02 -1.26 -7.62
N HIS A 286 -10.33 -0.53 -8.49
CA HIS A 286 -8.91 -0.71 -8.72
C HIS A 286 -8.11 0.57 -8.47
N PHE A 287 -6.88 0.43 -8.01
CA PHE A 287 -5.93 1.52 -7.75
C PHE A 287 -4.80 1.51 -8.77
N LYS A 288 -4.43 2.66 -9.32
CA LYS A 288 -3.33 2.75 -10.29
C LYS A 288 -1.97 2.55 -9.62
N ILE A 289 -1.15 1.70 -10.22
CA ILE A 289 0.27 1.57 -9.88
C ILE A 289 1.05 2.61 -10.67
N GLN A 290 2.00 3.28 -10.03
CA GLN A 290 2.81 4.32 -10.67
C GLN A 290 4.13 3.72 -11.18
N LYS A 291 4.73 4.29 -12.24
CA LYS A 291 6.03 3.80 -12.72
C LYS A 291 7.18 3.97 -11.72
N ASN A 292 7.10 5.01 -10.89
CA ASN A 292 8.15 5.43 -9.96
C ASN A 292 7.89 5.00 -8.52
N GLU A 293 6.71 4.44 -8.25
CA GLU A 293 6.33 4.01 -6.91
C GLU A 293 5.93 2.53 -6.93
N PRO A 294 6.71 1.64 -6.29
CA PRO A 294 6.41 0.23 -6.29
C PRO A 294 5.14 -0.07 -5.49
N ASN A 295 4.32 -0.99 -6.01
CA ASN A 295 3.29 -1.65 -5.24
C ASN A 295 3.80 -3.02 -4.76
N ILE A 296 3.61 -3.33 -3.46
CA ILE A 296 3.97 -4.63 -2.90
C ILE A 296 2.93 -5.67 -3.33
N MET A 297 3.40 -6.73 -3.99
CA MET A 297 2.55 -7.83 -4.42
C MET A 297 2.22 -8.76 -3.26
N LYS A 298 0.94 -9.12 -3.14
CA LYS A 298 0.43 -9.99 -2.08
C LYS A 298 -0.22 -11.23 -2.67
N TYR A 299 -0.23 -12.31 -1.89
CA TYR A 299 -1.07 -13.47 -2.17
C TYR A 299 -2.53 -13.05 -2.29
N ASP A 300 -3.26 -13.71 -3.19
CA ASP A 300 -4.69 -13.47 -3.46
C ASP A 300 -5.02 -12.09 -4.05
N GLN A 301 -4.01 -11.37 -4.53
CA GLN A 301 -4.20 -10.07 -5.18
C GLN A 301 -4.45 -10.23 -6.69
N LYS A 302 -5.37 -9.42 -7.22
CA LYS A 302 -5.67 -9.31 -8.65
C LYS A 302 -5.14 -8.00 -9.25
N TYR A 303 -4.57 -8.09 -10.45
CA TYR A 303 -4.03 -6.97 -11.21
C TYR A 303 -4.64 -6.89 -12.61
N SER A 304 -5.02 -5.71 -13.06
CA SER A 304 -5.51 -5.44 -14.42
C SER A 304 -4.43 -4.72 -15.24
N ILE A 305 -4.10 -5.25 -16.41
CA ILE A 305 -3.02 -4.77 -17.30
C ILE A 305 -3.49 -4.46 -18.73
N GLY A 306 -4.80 -4.42 -18.95
CA GLY A 306 -5.44 -4.06 -20.20
C GLY A 306 -6.93 -3.76 -20.00
N SER A 307 -7.72 -3.87 -21.07
CA SER A 307 -9.18 -3.74 -21.03
C SER A 307 -9.87 -4.91 -20.33
N ASP A 308 -9.42 -6.11 -20.64
CA ASP A 308 -10.03 -7.40 -20.28
C ASP A 308 -8.97 -8.43 -19.83
N THR A 309 -7.70 -8.01 -19.79
CA THR A 309 -6.58 -8.84 -19.35
C THR A 309 -6.19 -8.51 -17.93
N HIS A 310 -6.10 -9.55 -17.10
CA HIS A 310 -5.72 -9.46 -15.71
C HIS A 310 -4.85 -10.65 -15.31
N PHE A 311 -4.22 -10.56 -14.15
CA PHE A 311 -3.55 -11.70 -13.54
C PHE A 311 -3.78 -11.74 -12.03
N ASN A 312 -3.68 -12.94 -11.49
CA ASN A 312 -3.91 -13.25 -10.08
C ASN A 312 -2.60 -13.77 -9.48
N VAL A 313 -2.24 -13.27 -8.31
CA VAL A 313 -1.11 -13.80 -7.54
C VAL A 313 -1.59 -14.99 -6.72
N LEU A 314 -1.24 -16.19 -7.18
CA LEU A 314 -1.64 -17.45 -6.55
C LEU A 314 -0.71 -17.88 -5.42
N PHE A 315 0.51 -17.32 -5.39
CA PHE A 315 1.51 -17.64 -4.40
C PHE A 315 2.51 -16.51 -4.32
N CYS A 316 2.93 -16.11 -3.12
CA CYS A 316 3.92 -15.05 -2.94
C CYS A 316 4.68 -15.29 -1.63
N GLU A 317 5.95 -15.63 -1.73
CA GLU A 317 6.83 -15.84 -0.58
C GLU A 317 8.10 -15.03 -0.74
N SER A 318 8.52 -14.45 0.38
CA SER A 318 9.76 -13.69 0.50
C SER A 318 10.93 -14.58 0.86
N TYR A 319 12.15 -14.11 0.55
CA TYR A 319 13.38 -14.79 0.89
C TYR A 319 13.50 -15.10 2.39
N LYS A 320 13.77 -16.37 2.73
CA LYS A 320 13.97 -16.85 4.10
C LYS A 320 15.44 -17.14 4.36
N GLU A 321 16.07 -16.32 5.21
CA GLU A 321 17.49 -16.49 5.56
C GLU A 321 17.78 -17.83 6.27
N LYS A 322 16.78 -18.40 6.97
CA LYS A 322 16.87 -19.67 7.71
C LYS A 322 16.26 -20.88 6.98
N GLY A 323 15.99 -20.76 5.68
CA GLY A 323 15.44 -21.87 4.88
C GLY A 323 16.46 -22.97 4.56
N ILE A 324 16.00 -24.00 3.83
CA ILE A 324 16.82 -25.08 3.27
C ILE A 324 17.60 -24.55 2.05
N GLU A 325 18.87 -24.91 1.91
CA GLU A 325 19.65 -24.55 0.72
C GLU A 325 19.11 -25.26 -0.54
N ILE A 326 19.32 -24.65 -1.71
CA ILE A 326 18.82 -25.22 -2.97
C ILE A 326 19.58 -26.52 -3.30
N ASP A 327 18.84 -27.62 -3.35
CA ASP A 327 19.32 -28.96 -3.65
C ASP A 327 18.63 -29.56 -4.90
N ASP A 328 18.89 -30.83 -5.21
CA ASP A 328 18.27 -31.48 -6.36
C ASP A 328 16.77 -31.73 -6.16
N GLN A 329 16.33 -31.88 -4.90
CA GLN A 329 14.92 -32.06 -4.57
C GLN A 329 14.10 -30.81 -4.90
N PHE A 330 14.65 -29.61 -4.69
CA PHE A 330 14.05 -28.36 -5.13
C PHE A 330 13.71 -28.38 -6.62
N TYR A 331 14.67 -28.74 -7.47
CA TYR A 331 14.45 -28.80 -8.92
C TYR A 331 13.48 -29.92 -9.33
N ARG A 332 13.46 -31.04 -8.60
CA ARG A 332 12.45 -32.11 -8.80
C ARG A 332 11.04 -31.58 -8.51
N LEU A 333 10.84 -30.83 -7.43
CA LEU A 333 9.56 -30.17 -7.12
C LEU A 333 9.13 -29.21 -8.25
N LEU A 334 10.06 -28.42 -8.78
CA LEU A 334 9.80 -27.55 -9.94
C LEU A 334 9.47 -28.34 -11.22
N ARG A 335 10.09 -29.50 -11.44
CA ARG A 335 9.71 -30.35 -12.58
C ARG A 335 8.32 -30.93 -12.40
N LYS A 336 7.97 -31.37 -11.18
CA LYS A 336 6.61 -31.83 -10.86
C LYS A 336 5.58 -30.75 -11.17
N ILE A 337 5.82 -29.50 -10.75
CA ILE A 337 4.86 -28.40 -10.97
C ILE A 337 4.70 -28.02 -12.45
N SER A 338 5.78 -28.06 -13.25
CA SER A 338 5.71 -27.76 -14.69
C SER A 338 5.04 -28.85 -15.53
N ARG A 339 4.91 -30.07 -14.99
CA ARG A 339 4.29 -31.23 -15.66
C ARG A 339 2.82 -31.45 -15.32
N LEU A 340 2.26 -30.68 -14.40
CA LEU A 340 0.85 -30.80 -14.02
C LEU A 340 -0.05 -30.59 -15.24
N LYS A 341 -0.79 -31.63 -15.64
CA LYS A 341 -1.65 -31.63 -16.84
C LYS A 341 -2.67 -30.48 -16.86
N GLN A 342 -3.20 -30.13 -15.69
CA GLN A 342 -4.22 -29.09 -15.55
C GLN A 342 -3.63 -27.68 -15.41
N LEU A 343 -2.38 -27.56 -14.93
CA LEU A 343 -1.75 -26.31 -14.51
C LEU A 343 -0.30 -26.30 -15.00
N LYS A 344 -0.10 -26.25 -16.31
CA LYS A 344 1.26 -26.21 -16.86
C LYS A 344 1.92 -24.88 -16.50
N HIS A 345 2.82 -24.91 -15.51
CA HIS A 345 3.58 -23.74 -15.09
C HIS A 345 4.77 -23.51 -16.01
N GLU A 346 4.88 -22.29 -16.53
CA GLU A 346 6.12 -21.78 -17.12
C GLU A 346 7.04 -21.26 -16.01
N ILE A 347 8.28 -21.74 -15.95
CA ILE A 347 9.20 -21.45 -14.83
C ILE A 347 10.25 -20.46 -15.30
N HIS A 348 10.37 -19.37 -14.54
CA HIS A 348 11.25 -18.25 -14.81
C HIS A 348 12.27 -18.10 -13.68
N PHE A 349 13.56 -18.15 -14.01
CA PHE A 349 14.64 -17.95 -13.06
C PHE A 349 15.27 -16.57 -13.25
N SER A 350 15.73 -15.95 -12.17
CA SER A 350 16.50 -14.70 -12.26
C SER A 350 17.93 -14.86 -12.78
N GLY A 351 18.47 -16.10 -12.83
CA GLY A 351 19.85 -16.38 -13.20
C GLY A 351 19.98 -17.59 -14.13
N GLN A 352 20.87 -17.47 -15.13
CA GLN A 352 21.08 -18.48 -16.17
C GLN A 352 21.58 -19.82 -15.61
N SER A 353 22.45 -19.79 -14.60
CA SER A 353 23.00 -21.00 -13.96
C SER A 353 21.92 -21.90 -13.35
N PHE A 354 20.88 -21.30 -12.75
CA PHE A 354 19.74 -22.04 -12.19
C PHE A 354 18.89 -22.69 -13.27
N LEU A 355 18.69 -22.00 -14.40
CA LEU A 355 17.97 -22.52 -15.56
C LEU A 355 18.72 -23.72 -16.16
N GLU A 356 20.03 -23.62 -16.33
CA GLU A 356 20.86 -24.72 -16.85
C GLU A 356 20.80 -25.93 -15.92
N ARG A 357 20.86 -25.75 -14.60
CA ARG A 357 20.73 -26.86 -13.64
C ARG A 357 19.33 -27.48 -13.68
N PHE A 358 18.28 -26.67 -13.77
CA PHE A 358 16.90 -27.16 -13.93
C PHE A 358 16.72 -28.00 -15.22
N GLN A 359 17.36 -27.61 -16.32
CA GLN A 359 17.37 -28.36 -17.58
C GLN A 359 18.19 -29.65 -17.49
N LYS A 360 19.34 -29.62 -16.79
CA LYS A 360 20.25 -30.77 -16.62
C LYS A 360 19.73 -31.88 -15.74
N ILE A 361 18.79 -31.63 -14.83
CA ILE A 361 18.19 -32.65 -13.94
C ILE A 361 17.29 -33.58 -14.76
N GLN A 362 17.83 -34.26 -15.77
CA GLN A 362 17.14 -35.15 -16.68
C GLN A 362 16.37 -36.23 -15.90
N THR A 363 15.27 -36.62 -16.51
CA THR A 363 14.38 -37.74 -16.21
C THR A 363 15.14 -39.05 -16.05
N GLN A 364 15.82 -39.24 -14.93
CA GLN A 364 16.13 -40.59 -14.48
C GLN A 364 14.83 -41.21 -13.98
N GLU A 365 14.21 -41.98 -14.88
CA GLU A 365 13.43 -43.23 -14.70
C GLU A 365 12.38 -43.38 -13.57
N ASP A 366 12.04 -42.35 -12.80
CA ASP A 366 10.89 -42.38 -11.87
C ASP A 366 9.55 -42.01 -12.58
N ASP A 367 9.57 -41.88 -13.91
CA ASP A 367 8.53 -41.26 -14.75
C ASP A 367 7.21 -42.04 -14.93
N ILE A 368 6.99 -43.19 -14.27
CA ILE A 368 5.80 -44.03 -14.51
C ILE A 368 4.80 -44.06 -13.33
N GLU A 369 5.24 -43.98 -12.07
CA GLU A 369 4.30 -44.11 -10.93
C GLU A 369 3.73 -42.77 -10.42
N GLU A 370 4.36 -41.63 -10.69
CA GLU A 370 3.95 -40.31 -10.15
C GLU A 370 2.88 -39.56 -10.98
N LEU A 371 2.28 -40.15 -12.02
CA LEU A 371 1.34 -39.45 -12.91
C LEU A 371 -0.13 -39.41 -12.43
N LYS A 372 -0.42 -39.87 -11.20
CA LYS A 372 -1.74 -39.73 -10.55
C LYS A 372 -1.79 -38.59 -9.52
N ILE A 373 -1.01 -37.54 -9.74
CA ILE A 373 -1.05 -36.33 -8.89
C ILE A 373 -2.41 -35.64 -9.07
N LYS A 374 -3.18 -35.55 -7.98
CA LYS A 374 -4.49 -34.87 -7.92
C LYS A 374 -4.28 -33.36 -7.83
N THR A 375 -5.34 -32.60 -8.11
CA THR A 375 -5.32 -31.14 -8.03
C THR A 375 -5.01 -30.60 -6.62
N GLU A 376 -5.17 -31.41 -5.57
CA GLU A 376 -4.81 -31.05 -4.19
C GLU A 376 -3.28 -30.96 -3.97
N ASP A 377 -2.50 -31.63 -4.83
CA ASP A 377 -1.07 -31.84 -4.59
C ASP A 377 -0.20 -30.61 -4.92
N TYR A 378 -0.67 -29.65 -5.74
CA TYR A 378 0.14 -28.47 -6.04
C TYR A 378 0.32 -27.56 -4.81
N LYS A 379 -0.66 -27.54 -3.88
CA LYS A 379 -0.54 -26.81 -2.62
C LYS A 379 0.57 -27.41 -1.76
N GLU A 380 0.68 -28.74 -1.74
CA GLU A 380 1.75 -29.44 -1.04
C GLU A 380 3.12 -29.13 -1.66
N ILE A 381 3.23 -29.14 -2.99
CA ILE A 381 4.46 -28.73 -3.69
C ILE A 381 4.84 -27.30 -3.30
N TYR A 382 3.89 -26.37 -3.31
CA TYR A 382 4.15 -25.00 -2.87
C TYR A 382 4.61 -24.91 -1.42
N ASN A 383 3.96 -25.65 -0.51
CA ASN A 383 4.37 -25.69 0.90
C ASN A 383 5.81 -26.18 1.06
N LYS A 384 6.21 -27.24 0.34
CA LYS A 384 7.61 -27.70 0.32
C LYS A 384 8.56 -26.66 -0.25
N LEU A 385 8.17 -25.98 -1.34
CA LEU A 385 8.98 -24.88 -1.91
C LEU A 385 9.17 -23.71 -0.92
N LYS A 386 8.22 -23.45 -0.01
CA LYS A 386 8.34 -22.42 1.03
C LYS A 386 9.48 -22.64 2.02
N GLU A 387 9.95 -23.89 2.15
CA GLU A 387 10.96 -24.26 3.13
C GLU A 387 12.37 -23.83 2.68
N TYR A 388 12.57 -23.62 1.38
CA TYR A 388 13.87 -23.27 0.80
C TYR A 388 14.23 -21.78 0.99
N LYS A 389 15.53 -21.47 0.95
CA LYS A 389 16.10 -20.11 0.96
C LYS A 389 15.88 -19.40 -0.38
N ILE A 390 14.62 -19.18 -0.74
CA ILE A 390 14.24 -18.57 -2.01
C ILE A 390 13.14 -17.54 -1.79
N SER A 391 13.06 -16.62 -2.74
CA SER A 391 11.88 -15.81 -2.98
C SER A 391 11.15 -16.35 -4.20
N ILE A 392 9.83 -16.47 -4.13
CA ILE A 392 9.04 -17.15 -5.17
C ILE A 392 7.66 -16.51 -5.31
N ILE A 393 7.20 -16.32 -6.54
CA ILE A 393 5.86 -15.80 -6.84
C ILE A 393 5.23 -16.59 -8.00
N SER A 394 3.98 -17.01 -7.82
CA SER A 394 3.18 -17.68 -8.84
C SER A 394 2.06 -16.77 -9.31
N ILE A 395 1.94 -16.60 -10.62
CA ILE A 395 1.00 -15.69 -11.26
C ILE A 395 0.19 -16.47 -12.30
N LYS A 396 -1.14 -16.32 -12.25
CA LYS A 396 -2.07 -16.83 -13.27
C LYS A 396 -2.63 -15.68 -14.10
N PHE A 397 -2.36 -15.71 -15.40
CA PHE A 397 -2.88 -14.75 -16.36
C PHE A 397 -4.25 -15.19 -16.91
N ASN A 398 -5.19 -14.25 -17.04
CA ASN A 398 -6.51 -14.47 -17.65
C ASN A 398 -6.88 -13.30 -18.57
N GLY A 399 -7.58 -13.59 -19.67
CA GLY A 399 -8.07 -12.58 -20.62
C GLY A 399 -7.57 -12.80 -22.05
N SER A 400 -7.81 -11.82 -22.93
CA SER A 400 -7.44 -11.91 -24.34
C SER A 400 -5.92 -11.93 -24.56
N GLY A 401 -5.49 -12.69 -25.58
CA GLY A 401 -4.09 -12.74 -26.00
C GLY A 401 -3.18 -13.61 -25.13
N ILE A 402 -3.72 -14.30 -24.11
CA ILE A 402 -2.99 -15.27 -23.30
C ILE A 402 -3.17 -16.66 -23.92
N ASP A 403 -2.07 -17.38 -24.08
CA ASP A 403 -2.09 -18.78 -24.50
C ASP A 403 -2.68 -19.63 -23.36
N THR A 404 -3.80 -20.30 -23.63
CA THR A 404 -4.52 -21.15 -22.67
C THR A 404 -3.64 -22.23 -22.03
N GLY A 405 -2.57 -22.65 -22.71
CA GLY A 405 -1.62 -23.65 -22.18
C GLY A 405 -0.49 -23.08 -21.33
N LYS A 406 -0.37 -21.75 -21.19
CA LYS A 406 0.75 -21.06 -20.52
C LYS A 406 0.30 -19.93 -19.60
N ASN A 407 -0.89 -20.06 -19.02
CA ASN A 407 -1.45 -19.05 -18.14
C ASN A 407 -0.80 -19.03 -16.74
N TYR A 408 -0.18 -20.13 -16.29
CA TYR A 408 0.51 -20.19 -14.99
C TYR A 408 2.00 -19.94 -15.15
N ASN A 409 2.52 -18.98 -14.40
CA ASN A 409 3.93 -18.57 -14.46
C ASN A 409 4.50 -18.54 -13.03
N LEU A 410 5.63 -19.21 -12.84
CA LEU A 410 6.34 -19.29 -11.56
C LEU A 410 7.69 -18.58 -11.67
N PHE A 411 7.87 -17.51 -10.91
CA PHE A 411 9.10 -16.72 -10.90
C PHE A 411 9.88 -17.00 -9.62
N ILE A 412 11.18 -17.26 -9.78
CA ILE A 412 12.05 -17.74 -8.70
C ILE A 412 13.28 -16.83 -8.62
N HIS A 413 13.55 -16.35 -7.41
CA HIS A 413 14.77 -15.62 -7.08
C HIS A 413 15.48 -16.26 -5.87
N PRO A 414 16.64 -16.91 -6.09
CA PRO A 414 17.31 -17.74 -5.09
C PRO A 414 18.28 -16.99 -4.17
N GLU A 415 18.46 -15.69 -4.35
CA GLU A 415 19.51 -14.93 -3.66
C GLU A 415 18.91 -13.89 -2.71
N ASN A 416 19.66 -13.53 -1.65
CA ASN A 416 19.28 -12.46 -0.73
C ASN A 416 19.72 -11.09 -1.29
N GLN A 417 19.30 -10.78 -2.50
CA GLN A 417 19.54 -9.49 -3.17
C GLN A 417 18.34 -9.05 -3.98
N ASP A 418 18.44 -7.89 -4.64
CA ASP A 418 17.42 -7.47 -5.57
C ASP A 418 17.47 -8.38 -6.81
N SER A 419 16.32 -8.90 -7.25
CA SER A 419 16.27 -9.70 -8.46
C SER A 419 16.40 -8.83 -9.71
N ILE A 420 16.67 -9.49 -10.85
CA ILE A 420 16.41 -8.89 -12.16
C ILE A 420 14.92 -8.51 -12.29
N GLU A 421 14.64 -7.56 -13.17
CA GLU A 421 13.28 -7.14 -13.49
C GLU A 421 12.64 -8.08 -14.51
N PHE A 422 11.57 -8.75 -14.12
CA PHE A 422 10.68 -9.45 -15.03
C PHE A 422 9.74 -8.44 -15.68
N GLN A 423 9.41 -8.66 -16.96
CA GLN A 423 8.63 -7.75 -17.78
C GLN A 423 7.43 -8.46 -18.37
N ILE A 424 6.27 -7.79 -18.34
CA ILE A 424 5.01 -8.24 -18.92
C ILE A 424 4.60 -7.22 -19.99
N GLY A 425 4.22 -7.69 -21.17
CA GLY A 425 3.73 -6.81 -22.24
C GLY A 425 3.51 -7.54 -23.55
N ARG A 426 3.12 -6.81 -24.59
CA ARG A 426 2.95 -7.41 -25.94
C ARG A 426 4.25 -7.52 -26.76
N GLY A 427 5.31 -6.84 -26.32
CA GLY A 427 6.64 -6.91 -26.93
C GLY A 427 7.23 -8.32 -26.85
N GLN A 428 8.03 -8.70 -27.85
CA GLN A 428 8.69 -10.02 -27.89
C GLN A 428 9.82 -10.14 -26.86
N GLU A 429 10.34 -9.01 -26.39
CA GLU A 429 11.39 -8.92 -25.38
C GLU A 429 10.92 -9.18 -23.95
N ASN A 430 9.60 -9.31 -23.73
CA ASN A 430 9.05 -9.52 -22.40
C ASN A 430 9.19 -10.99 -21.97
N HIS A 431 9.37 -11.18 -20.66
CA HIS A 431 9.39 -12.51 -20.04
C HIS A 431 8.02 -13.20 -20.16
N VAL A 432 6.94 -12.42 -20.03
CA VAL A 432 5.58 -12.86 -20.35
C VAL A 432 5.03 -12.01 -21.48
N LYS A 433 4.92 -12.62 -22.65
CA LYS A 433 4.34 -11.99 -23.84
C LYS A 433 2.82 -12.21 -23.86
N ILE A 434 2.07 -11.12 -23.96
CA ILE A 434 0.61 -11.17 -24.10
C ILE A 434 0.20 -10.56 -25.43
N ASN A 435 -0.46 -11.35 -26.29
CA ASN A 435 -0.83 -10.96 -27.65
C ASN A 435 -2.15 -10.16 -27.66
N SER A 436 -2.19 -9.02 -26.96
CA SER A 436 -3.36 -8.13 -26.95
C SER A 436 -2.98 -6.69 -27.30
N ASN A 437 -3.80 -6.04 -28.11
CA ASN A 437 -3.59 -4.65 -28.55
C ASN A 437 -3.88 -3.62 -27.45
N THR A 438 -4.62 -4.01 -26.42
CA THR A 438 -4.90 -3.16 -25.26
C THR A 438 -3.78 -3.21 -24.23
N ILE A 439 -2.71 -3.96 -24.51
CA ILE A 439 -1.54 -4.08 -23.66
C ILE A 439 -0.37 -3.34 -24.30
N SER A 440 0.34 -2.55 -23.50
CA SER A 440 1.52 -1.82 -23.97
C SER A 440 2.66 -2.78 -24.35
N ARG A 441 3.60 -2.33 -25.20
CA ARG A 441 4.78 -3.14 -25.54
C ARG A 441 5.55 -3.57 -24.29
N LYS A 442 5.65 -2.67 -23.31
CA LYS A 442 6.10 -2.93 -21.93
C LYS A 442 5.03 -2.39 -21.00
N GLN A 443 4.23 -3.28 -20.41
CA GLN A 443 3.02 -2.92 -19.67
C GLN A 443 3.29 -2.79 -18.19
N SER A 444 4.04 -3.72 -17.61
CA SER A 444 4.47 -3.65 -16.23
C SER A 444 5.81 -4.38 -16.06
N ARG A 445 6.49 -4.05 -14.97
CA ARG A 445 7.73 -4.71 -14.55
C ARG A 445 7.65 -5.03 -13.07
N PHE A 446 8.20 -6.17 -12.66
CA PHE A 446 8.23 -6.56 -11.26
C PHE A 446 9.54 -7.26 -10.92
N LYS A 447 9.92 -7.20 -9.65
CA LYS A 447 11.13 -7.82 -9.12
C LYS A 447 10.98 -8.12 -7.64
N TYR A 448 11.85 -8.98 -7.12
CA TYR A 448 12.05 -9.08 -5.68
C TYR A 448 12.94 -7.93 -5.20
N SER A 449 12.53 -7.28 -4.11
CA SER A 449 13.31 -6.22 -3.45
C SER A 449 13.81 -6.70 -2.10
N LYS A 450 15.12 -6.68 -1.90
CA LYS A 450 15.76 -7.03 -0.62
C LYS A 450 15.38 -6.05 0.47
N SER A 451 15.37 -4.75 0.16
CA SER A 451 15.10 -3.70 1.16
C SER A 451 13.67 -3.79 1.71
N LEU A 452 12.70 -4.14 0.87
CA LEU A 452 11.30 -4.35 1.26
C LEU A 452 10.99 -5.81 1.63
N LYS A 453 11.98 -6.71 1.49
CA LYS A 453 11.84 -8.16 1.62
C LYS A 453 10.57 -8.70 0.93
N SER A 454 10.23 -8.20 -0.27
CA SER A 454 8.95 -8.49 -0.93
C SER A 454 9.06 -8.41 -2.45
N TRP A 455 8.15 -9.08 -3.15
CA TRP A 455 7.91 -8.85 -4.58
C TRP A 455 7.21 -7.52 -4.78
N ILE A 456 7.71 -6.71 -5.70
CA ILE A 456 7.18 -5.39 -6.03
C ILE A 456 6.93 -5.25 -7.52
N ILE A 457 5.87 -4.53 -7.87
CA ILE A 457 5.46 -4.25 -9.26
C ILE A 457 5.41 -2.74 -9.51
N PHE A 458 5.75 -2.35 -10.73
CA PHE A 458 5.68 -1.00 -11.26
C PHE A 458 4.89 -0.99 -12.56
N ASP A 459 4.26 0.15 -12.87
CA ASP A 459 3.63 0.37 -14.16
C ASP A 459 4.66 0.72 -15.25
N GLY A 460 4.42 0.25 -16.47
CA GLY A 460 5.18 0.63 -17.66
C GLY A 460 6.65 0.19 -17.66
N SER A 461 7.46 0.94 -18.41
CA SER A 461 8.93 0.81 -18.42
C SER A 461 9.55 1.83 -17.44
N LYS A 462 10.88 1.83 -17.31
CA LYS A 462 11.58 2.86 -16.52
C LYS A 462 11.39 4.28 -17.08
N GLU A 463 11.17 4.40 -18.38
CA GLU A 463 11.09 5.69 -19.08
C GLU A 463 9.66 6.23 -19.15
N ARG A 464 8.67 5.35 -19.26
CA ARG A 464 7.28 5.73 -19.52
C ARG A 464 6.27 4.83 -18.83
N ASP A 465 5.17 5.44 -18.42
CA ASP A 465 3.97 4.74 -17.94
C ASP A 465 3.35 3.94 -19.10
N SER A 466 2.55 2.93 -18.76
CA SER A 466 1.83 2.15 -19.76
C SER A 466 0.60 2.93 -20.26
N ALA A 467 0.19 2.68 -21.51
CA ALA A 467 -0.88 3.46 -22.14
C ALA A 467 -2.24 3.32 -21.42
N ASN A 468 -2.56 2.11 -20.95
CA ASN A 468 -3.82 1.82 -20.25
C ASN A 468 -3.66 1.71 -18.72
N GLY A 469 -2.46 1.97 -18.20
CA GLY A 469 -2.13 1.81 -16.79
C GLY A 469 -2.12 0.34 -16.33
N THR A 470 -1.41 0.10 -15.23
CA THR A 470 -1.48 -1.14 -14.46
C THR A 470 -2.22 -0.86 -13.17
N TRP A 471 -3.23 -1.68 -12.88
CA TRP A 471 -4.16 -1.43 -11.79
C TRP A 471 -4.20 -2.61 -10.84
N VAL A 472 -4.21 -2.36 -9.53
CA VAL A 472 -4.38 -3.39 -8.50
C VAL A 472 -5.81 -3.33 -7.96
N SER A 473 -6.50 -4.47 -7.87
CA SER A 473 -7.82 -4.55 -7.21
C SER A 473 -7.67 -4.15 -5.74
N LEU A 474 -8.62 -3.40 -5.17
CA LEU A 474 -8.60 -3.11 -3.73
C LEU A 474 -8.92 -4.36 -2.90
N SER A 475 -9.82 -5.21 -3.40
CA SER A 475 -10.21 -6.47 -2.78
C SER A 475 -9.31 -7.62 -3.24
N THR A 476 -9.11 -8.58 -2.33
CA THR A 476 -8.55 -9.89 -2.68
C THR A 476 -9.58 -10.71 -3.49
N ILE A 477 -9.14 -11.81 -4.11
CA ILE A 477 -10.03 -12.68 -4.89
C ILE A 477 -11.09 -13.29 -3.96
N GLU A 478 -10.67 -13.77 -2.79
CA GLU A 478 -11.57 -14.32 -1.77
C GLU A 478 -12.61 -13.28 -1.32
N GLN A 479 -12.19 -12.04 -1.05
CA GLN A 479 -13.10 -10.95 -0.67
C GLN A 479 -14.10 -10.63 -1.79
N ALA A 480 -13.66 -10.60 -3.04
CA ALA A 480 -14.53 -10.33 -4.19
C ALA A 480 -15.59 -11.43 -4.38
N GLU A 481 -15.21 -12.70 -4.23
CA GLU A 481 -16.12 -13.85 -4.31
C GLU A 481 -17.17 -13.82 -3.19
N LYS A 482 -16.73 -13.50 -1.97
CA LYS A 482 -17.61 -13.36 -0.79
C LYS A 482 -18.33 -12.01 -0.73
N LYS A 483 -18.10 -11.10 -1.69
CA LYS A 483 -18.62 -9.71 -1.72
C LYS A 483 -18.39 -8.96 -0.41
N GLN A 484 -17.21 -9.14 0.17
CA GLN A 484 -16.79 -8.48 1.40
C GLN A 484 -16.19 -7.11 1.10
N GLU A 485 -16.27 -6.20 2.08
CA GLU A 485 -15.57 -4.91 1.99
C GLU A 485 -14.05 -5.16 2.00
N SER A 486 -13.30 -4.41 1.19
CA SER A 486 -11.84 -4.52 1.16
C SER A 486 -11.20 -3.86 2.38
N ASP A 487 -9.88 -3.99 2.52
CA ASP A 487 -9.13 -3.16 3.45
C ASP A 487 -9.16 -1.68 3.02
N LEU A 488 -8.92 -0.79 3.99
CA LEU A 488 -8.74 0.65 3.75
C LEU A 488 -7.37 0.91 3.12
N ILE A 489 -7.37 1.48 1.92
CA ILE A 489 -6.14 1.83 1.19
C ILE A 489 -5.94 3.35 1.25
N VAL A 490 -4.76 3.77 1.70
CA VAL A 490 -4.40 5.20 1.83
C VAL A 490 -4.36 5.86 0.45
N LEU A 491 -5.06 6.96 0.31
CA LEU A 491 -5.01 7.81 -0.88
C LEU A 491 -3.83 8.78 -0.79
N LYS A 492 -3.11 8.88 -1.90
CA LYS A 492 -2.07 9.88 -2.11
C LYS A 492 -2.60 11.02 -2.98
N ASN A 493 -1.91 12.16 -2.95
CA ASN A 493 -2.18 13.21 -3.91
C ASN A 493 -1.91 12.70 -5.34
N ASN A 494 -2.78 13.03 -6.28
CA ASN A 494 -2.79 12.50 -7.65
C ASN A 494 -3.04 10.99 -7.77
N ALA A 495 -3.66 10.36 -6.76
CA ALA A 495 -4.10 8.98 -6.88
C ALA A 495 -5.18 8.84 -7.97
N GLU A 496 -5.16 7.71 -8.68
CA GLU A 496 -6.18 7.36 -9.68
C GLU A 496 -6.87 6.05 -9.26
N ILE A 497 -8.19 6.08 -9.24
CA ILE A 497 -9.05 4.94 -8.91
C ILE A 497 -9.86 4.59 -10.16
N LYS A 498 -9.86 3.33 -10.57
CA LYS A 498 -10.64 2.84 -11.71
C LYS A 498 -11.87 2.04 -11.24
N ILE A 499 -13.03 2.40 -11.80
CA ILE A 499 -14.31 1.72 -11.62
C ILE A 499 -14.90 1.49 -13.02
N SER A 500 -14.92 0.24 -13.48
CA SER A 500 -15.29 -0.07 -14.86
C SER A 500 -14.43 0.75 -15.87
N GLU A 501 -15.06 1.55 -16.72
CA GLU A 501 -14.44 2.48 -17.68
C GLU A 501 -14.13 3.88 -17.13
N PHE A 502 -14.50 4.16 -15.87
CA PHE A 502 -14.30 5.46 -15.24
C PHE A 502 -13.01 5.50 -14.43
N ILE A 503 -12.32 6.62 -14.51
CA ILE A 503 -11.12 6.92 -13.72
C ILE A 503 -11.44 8.14 -12.86
N LEU A 504 -11.32 7.98 -11.55
CA LEU A 504 -11.45 9.05 -10.57
C LEU A 504 -10.04 9.52 -10.22
N LYS A 505 -9.69 10.74 -10.64
CA LYS A 505 -8.43 11.39 -10.27
C LYS A 505 -8.63 12.18 -8.97
N ILE A 506 -7.81 11.91 -7.97
CA ILE A 506 -7.89 12.50 -6.63
C ILE A 506 -6.77 13.51 -6.44
N GLU A 507 -7.11 14.77 -6.20
CA GLU A 507 -6.16 15.86 -5.93
C GLU A 507 -6.43 16.44 -4.53
N MET A 508 -5.39 16.51 -3.69
CA MET A 508 -5.48 16.91 -2.29
C MET A 508 -4.86 18.29 -2.09
N PHE A 509 -5.62 19.21 -1.49
CA PHE A 509 -5.21 20.59 -1.26
C PHE A 509 -5.21 20.91 0.24
N GLN A 510 -4.19 21.67 0.69
CA GLN A 510 -4.03 22.08 2.09
C GLN A 510 -4.66 23.45 2.41
N GLY A 511 -5.19 24.16 1.41
CA GLY A 511 -5.76 25.50 1.56
C GLY A 511 -4.71 26.63 1.58
N LYS A 512 -5.16 27.87 1.28
CA LYS A 512 -4.27 29.05 1.16
C LYS A 512 -3.70 29.55 2.49
N LYS A 513 -4.40 29.37 3.62
CA LYS A 513 -3.97 29.87 4.94
C LYS A 513 -2.75 29.11 5.49
N GLN A 514 -2.71 27.79 5.31
CA GLN A 514 -1.58 26.96 5.74
C GLN A 514 -0.26 27.42 5.11
N ASN A 515 -0.30 27.80 3.83
CA ASN A 515 0.89 28.28 3.11
C ASN A 515 1.43 29.61 3.66
N LYS A 516 0.57 30.50 4.17
CA LYS A 516 1.01 31.75 4.81
C LYS A 516 1.66 31.47 6.16
N ILE A 517 1.06 30.61 6.98
CA ILE A 517 1.62 30.22 8.28
C ILE A 517 2.98 29.54 8.09
N ASN A 518 3.08 28.59 7.15
CA ASN A 518 4.34 27.91 6.86
C ASN A 518 5.43 28.87 6.33
N LYS A 519 5.06 29.84 5.48
CA LYS A 519 6.00 30.88 5.01
C LYS A 519 6.44 31.81 6.13
N GLN A 520 5.52 32.20 7.01
CA GLN A 520 5.84 33.04 8.16
C GLN A 520 6.77 32.29 9.14
N LEU A 521 6.47 31.03 9.45
CA LEU A 521 7.33 30.17 10.27
C LEU A 521 8.74 30.01 9.66
N LEU A 522 8.83 29.87 8.33
CA LEU A 522 10.11 29.78 7.63
C LEU A 522 10.89 31.09 7.66
N ASN A 523 10.19 32.24 7.59
CA ASN A 523 10.84 33.56 7.65
C ASN A 523 11.32 33.89 9.06
N GLU A 524 10.57 33.53 10.10
CA GLU A 524 11.00 33.70 11.49
C GLU A 524 12.23 32.85 11.82
N LEU A 525 12.32 31.62 11.30
CA LEU A 525 13.50 30.77 11.42
C LEU A 525 14.76 31.33 10.74
N LYS A 526 14.59 32.26 9.78
CA LYS A 526 15.71 32.93 9.10
C LYS A 526 16.15 34.22 9.77
N SER A 527 15.35 34.72 10.71
CA SER A 527 15.61 35.98 11.43
C SER A 527 16.19 35.77 12.83
N GLU A 528 16.20 34.53 13.32
CA GLU A 528 16.96 34.07 14.48
C GLU A 528 18.29 33.47 13.99
#